data_AF-A0A2V5TQE7-F1
#
_entry.id   AF-A0A2V5TQE7-F1
#
_cell.length_a   1.000
_cell.length_b   1.000
_cell.length_c   1.000
_cell.angle_alpha   90.00
_cell.angle_beta   90.00
_cell.angle_gamma   90.00
#
_symmetry.space_group_name_H-M   'P 1'
#
loop_
_entity.id
_entity.type
_entity.pdbx_description
1 polymer ?
#
loop_
_entity_poly.entity_id
_entity_poly.type
_entity_poly.pdbx_seq_one_letter_code
_entity_poly.pdbx_strand_id
1 'polypeptide(L)'
;MKAQFSLSNAEKYFKEHLRVGDYYMEGRSVSGEWYGKGAEELGLSGVTNEPEFLRLCRNLHPQTGERLTQRLNSKRVSVDGDGKVHEHANRRVFYDFTLSPPKSVSIVALVTDDRRIIEAHDNAVQTALEELQPYAAARVRKQGQSSHRVTGSLVGAVFRHDTSRALDPHLHSHCILFNATRDTVENRWKALEPFEMLHAKKFTENVYYHELVRSLTRFGYQVQSKPRGDFEIEGVSQDLIERFSKRHREIDEKTQELLARQPEKAARNVQEIRANIAHKERARKIKDLGLTKLRSHWKRQLSFRERFQLHRLDRKASLAPAARRVTAEQAVSWAEYHLFDRRSVVHEHEIWRHALEHARGQDFSLWEIQSVTQRRDYVRDQQFQGKITTREVIQREWDIVRLAQDGIGRCNPLVADARSAHVPLDAEQRQAVEQILSSRDFVTLFRGGAGTGKSYTLREVHSALKQEGRPVQVLAPQRQQVADLERDGFTGAETVSAFLTRRSMARDTVVLVDEAGQIGGKQMLELLVFVKRNRGRVILSGDTRQHGAVEATDALRAIEKYSGLQPAELTNIRRQDPDSARSQAERH
;
A
#
# COMPACT_ATOMS: atom_id res chain seq x y z
N MET A 1 -5.85 11.69 4.18
CA MET A 1 -6.13 12.79 3.24
C MET A 1 -7.54 12.64 2.68
N LYS A 2 -8.42 13.60 2.95
CA LYS A 2 -9.79 13.64 2.42
C LYS A 2 -9.97 14.94 1.62
N ALA A 3 -10.41 14.85 0.38
CA ALA A 3 -10.66 16.04 -0.44
C ALA A 3 -12.02 16.67 -0.08
N GLN A 4 -12.06 17.99 0.04
CA GLN A 4 -13.31 18.76 0.11
C GLN A 4 -13.65 19.32 -1.27
N PHE A 5 -14.82 18.94 -1.80
CA PHE A 5 -15.20 19.27 -3.17
C PHE A 5 -16.13 20.49 -3.28
N SER A 6 -16.81 20.84 -2.19
CA SER A 6 -17.77 21.94 -2.18
C SER A 6 -17.22 23.13 -1.39
N LEU A 7 -17.33 24.33 -1.98
CA LEU A 7 -16.98 25.58 -1.31
C LEU A 7 -17.86 25.81 -0.09
N SER A 8 -19.19 25.68 -0.21
CA SER A 8 -20.08 25.88 0.94
C SER A 8 -19.77 24.91 2.08
N ASN A 9 -19.47 23.65 1.75
CA ASN A 9 -19.05 22.67 2.75
C ASN A 9 -17.68 23.00 3.34
N ALA A 10 -16.74 23.54 2.56
CA ALA A 10 -15.44 23.99 3.05
C ALA A 10 -15.57 25.15 4.06
N GLU A 11 -16.36 26.16 3.73
CA GLU A 11 -16.61 27.31 4.61
C GLU A 11 -17.33 26.88 5.89
N LYS A 12 -18.33 26.00 5.77
CA LYS A 12 -19.01 25.39 6.92
C LYS A 12 -18.07 24.53 7.76
N TYR A 13 -17.20 23.74 7.12
CA TYR A 13 -16.20 22.90 7.78
C TYR A 13 -15.26 23.75 8.64
N PHE A 14 -14.79 24.87 8.11
CA PHE A 14 -13.97 25.81 8.85
C PHE A 14 -14.70 26.38 10.08
N LYS A 15 -15.92 26.91 9.87
CA LYS A 15 -16.70 27.57 10.93
C LYS A 15 -17.20 26.63 12.02
N GLU A 16 -17.63 25.42 11.64
CA GLU A 16 -18.34 24.51 12.54
C GLU A 16 -17.49 23.32 13.02
N HIS A 17 -16.33 23.06 12.40
CA HIS A 17 -15.48 21.94 12.76
C HIS A 17 -14.07 22.36 13.14
N LEU A 18 -13.36 23.11 12.28
CA LEU A 18 -11.96 23.50 12.56
C LEU A 18 -11.84 24.53 13.68
N ARG A 19 -12.71 25.55 13.68
CA ARG A 19 -12.72 26.57 14.76
C ARG A 19 -13.44 26.13 16.03
N VAL A 20 -14.15 24.99 15.99
CA VAL A 20 -14.94 24.50 17.11
C VAL A 20 -14.14 23.46 17.91
N GLY A 21 -13.69 23.87 19.07
CA GLY A 21 -13.04 23.03 20.05
C GLY A 21 -12.80 23.80 21.34
N ASP A 22 -12.40 23.06 22.35
CA ASP A 22 -12.31 23.55 23.71
C ASP A 22 -10.84 23.93 23.93
N TYR A 23 -10.46 25.20 23.71
CA TYR A 23 -9.11 25.67 24.03
C TYR A 23 -9.07 26.27 25.44
N TYR A 24 -7.88 26.28 26.07
CA TYR A 24 -7.58 26.49 27.50
C TYR A 24 -8.14 27.74 28.22
N MET A 25 -8.90 28.59 27.53
CA MET A 25 -9.58 29.73 28.12
C MET A 25 -11.05 29.73 27.68
N GLU A 26 -11.96 29.81 28.65
CA GLU A 26 -13.39 29.95 28.39
C GLU A 26 -13.64 31.07 27.36
N GLY A 27 -14.24 30.72 26.23
CA GLY A 27 -14.67 31.70 25.21
C GLY A 27 -13.78 31.92 23.99
N ARG A 28 -12.67 31.18 23.76
CA ARG A 28 -11.88 31.30 22.52
C ARG A 28 -12.06 30.11 21.56
N SER A 29 -12.30 30.41 20.28
CA SER A 29 -12.30 29.43 19.19
C SER A 29 -10.92 28.79 19.00
N VAL A 30 -10.86 27.53 18.58
CA VAL A 30 -9.61 26.89 18.13
C VAL A 30 -9.01 27.76 17.03
N SER A 31 -7.76 28.16 17.25
CA SER A 31 -6.99 28.97 16.32
C SER A 31 -6.03 28.04 15.60
N GLY A 32 -6.07 28.02 14.27
CA GLY A 32 -5.11 27.25 13.48
C GLY A 32 -3.83 28.04 13.27
N GLU A 33 -2.79 27.37 12.78
CA GLU A 33 -1.51 27.97 12.39
C GLU A 33 -1.21 27.73 10.92
N TRP A 34 -0.76 28.77 10.21
CA TRP A 34 -0.34 28.69 8.82
C TRP A 34 0.92 27.82 8.69
N TYR A 35 0.99 27.04 7.61
CA TYR A 35 2.07 26.08 7.38
C TYR A 35 2.45 25.98 5.90
N GLY A 36 3.76 25.83 5.64
CA GLY A 36 4.32 25.46 4.34
C GLY A 36 4.89 26.64 3.55
N LYS A 37 5.87 26.35 2.69
CA LYS A 37 6.61 27.34 1.89
C LYS A 37 5.70 28.17 0.98
N GLY A 38 4.62 27.56 0.49
CA GLY A 38 3.64 28.29 -0.31
C GLY A 38 2.80 29.25 0.54
N ALA A 39 2.53 28.94 1.81
CA ALA A 39 1.86 29.87 2.71
C ALA A 39 2.77 31.08 2.98
N GLU A 40 4.05 30.85 3.26
CA GLU A 40 5.05 31.90 3.44
C GLU A 40 5.18 32.80 2.20
N GLU A 41 5.21 32.23 0.99
CA GLU A 41 5.25 33.00 -0.27
C GLU A 41 3.99 33.87 -0.48
N LEU A 42 2.85 33.46 0.08
CA LEU A 42 1.62 34.26 0.10
C LEU A 42 1.57 35.27 1.25
N GLY A 43 2.66 35.39 2.03
CA GLY A 43 2.77 36.23 3.21
C GLY A 43 1.89 35.78 4.38
N LEU A 44 1.60 34.48 4.47
CA LEU A 44 0.83 33.87 5.57
C LEU A 44 1.79 33.25 6.58
N SER A 45 1.66 33.64 7.85
CA SER A 45 2.44 33.09 8.96
C SER A 45 1.68 33.23 10.27
N GLY A 46 2.04 32.41 11.27
CA GLY A 46 1.41 32.44 12.58
C GLY A 46 -0.06 32.02 12.55
N VAL A 47 -0.89 32.68 13.36
CA VAL A 47 -2.28 32.28 13.60
C VAL A 47 -3.17 32.58 12.39
N THR A 48 -3.94 31.58 11.96
CA THR A 48 -4.94 31.71 10.88
C THR A 48 -6.03 32.70 11.23
N ASN A 49 -6.47 33.51 10.25
CA ASN A 49 -7.70 34.28 10.35
C ASN A 49 -8.75 33.86 9.30
N GLU A 50 -10.01 34.14 9.61
CA GLU A 50 -11.15 33.72 8.77
C GLU A 50 -11.11 34.33 7.35
N PRO A 51 -10.86 35.64 7.16
CA PRO A 51 -10.80 36.22 5.82
C PRO A 51 -9.77 35.55 4.90
N GLU A 52 -8.54 35.34 5.37
CA GLU A 52 -7.48 34.68 4.61
C GLU A 52 -7.85 33.23 4.26
N PHE A 53 -8.31 32.46 5.24
CA PHE A 53 -8.71 31.08 5.04
C PHE A 53 -9.82 30.94 3.99
N LEU A 54 -10.85 31.80 4.08
CA LEU A 54 -11.96 31.79 3.12
C LEU A 54 -11.51 32.27 1.73
N ARG A 55 -10.56 33.21 1.62
CA ARG A 55 -9.97 33.61 0.33
C ARG A 55 -9.24 32.43 -0.33
N LEU A 56 -8.44 31.67 0.42
CA LEU A 56 -7.81 30.46 -0.10
C LEU A 56 -8.82 29.38 -0.48
N CYS A 57 -9.88 29.16 0.31
CA CYS A 57 -10.98 28.27 -0.10
C CYS A 57 -11.59 28.68 -1.43
N ARG A 58 -11.69 29.99 -1.68
CA ARG A 58 -12.18 30.58 -2.94
C ARG A 58 -11.14 30.59 -4.05
N ASN A 59 -9.92 30.09 -3.81
CA ASN A 59 -8.79 30.08 -4.75
C ASN A 59 -8.35 31.51 -5.12
N LEU A 60 -8.39 32.39 -4.13
CA LEU A 60 -7.95 33.78 -4.21
C LEU A 60 -6.71 33.98 -3.34
N HIS A 61 -5.82 34.84 -3.81
CA HIS A 61 -4.66 35.30 -3.06
C HIS A 61 -5.15 35.99 -1.78
N PRO A 62 -4.61 35.63 -0.61
CA PRO A 62 -5.11 36.11 0.68
C PRO A 62 -4.98 37.62 0.85
N GLN A 63 -3.99 38.25 0.23
CA GLN A 63 -3.77 39.71 0.29
C GLN A 63 -4.40 40.46 -0.90
N THR A 64 -3.98 40.15 -2.14
CA THR A 64 -4.40 40.88 -3.35
C THR A 64 -5.82 40.55 -3.83
N GLY A 65 -6.37 39.39 -3.45
CA GLY A 65 -7.67 38.92 -3.94
C GLY A 65 -7.65 38.36 -5.38
N GLU A 66 -6.49 38.35 -6.04
CA GLU A 66 -6.33 37.78 -7.38
C GLU A 66 -6.51 36.26 -7.37
N ARG A 67 -6.91 35.69 -8.51
CA ARG A 67 -7.09 34.24 -8.61
C ARG A 67 -5.73 33.53 -8.62
N LEU A 68 -5.55 32.54 -7.74
CA LEU A 68 -4.33 31.74 -7.67
C LEU A 68 -4.18 30.85 -8.92
N THR A 69 -5.10 29.91 -9.13
CA THR A 69 -5.01 28.96 -10.24
C THR A 69 -5.86 29.38 -11.45
N GLN A 70 -5.37 29.14 -12.67
CA GLN A 70 -5.99 29.66 -13.90
C GLN A 70 -7.45 29.21 -14.12
N ARG A 71 -7.77 27.95 -13.82
CA ARG A 71 -9.09 27.35 -14.09
C ARG A 71 -9.72 26.82 -12.82
N LEU A 72 -10.99 27.16 -12.63
CA LEU A 72 -11.87 26.58 -11.62
C LEU A 72 -12.75 25.56 -12.33
N ASN A 73 -12.26 24.33 -12.52
CA ASN A 73 -13.05 23.23 -13.10
C ASN A 73 -14.09 22.76 -12.07
N SER A 74 -15.11 23.58 -11.84
CA SER A 74 -16.06 23.43 -10.73
C SER A 74 -17.03 22.27 -10.90
N LYS A 75 -17.33 21.90 -12.15
CA LYS A 75 -18.25 20.82 -12.51
C LYS A 75 -17.58 19.81 -13.42
N ARG A 76 -17.99 18.55 -13.32
CA ARG A 76 -17.72 17.47 -14.28
C ARG A 76 -19.05 16.82 -14.61
N VAL A 77 -19.23 16.53 -15.89
CA VAL A 77 -20.41 15.83 -16.40
C VAL A 77 -20.04 14.37 -16.61
N SER A 78 -20.88 13.44 -16.17
CA SER A 78 -20.82 12.03 -16.55
C SER A 78 -22.17 11.58 -17.09
N VAL A 79 -22.15 10.64 -18.01
CA VAL A 79 -23.37 10.03 -18.56
C VAL A 79 -23.39 8.59 -18.06
N ASP A 80 -24.50 8.16 -17.47
CA ASP A 80 -24.67 6.75 -17.08
C ASP A 80 -25.03 5.86 -18.29
N GLY A 81 -25.13 4.55 -18.05
CA GLY A 81 -25.44 3.57 -19.11
C GLY A 81 -26.80 3.80 -19.78
N ASP A 82 -27.70 4.55 -19.15
CA ASP A 82 -29.04 4.88 -19.65
C ASP A 82 -29.08 6.23 -20.38
N GLY A 83 -27.91 6.85 -20.63
CA GLY A 83 -27.81 8.14 -21.32
C GLY A 83 -28.13 9.36 -20.43
N LYS A 84 -28.31 9.17 -19.12
CA LYS A 84 -28.64 10.25 -18.20
C LYS A 84 -27.41 11.03 -17.79
N VAL A 85 -27.49 12.34 -17.91
CA VAL A 85 -26.41 13.27 -17.59
C VAL A 85 -26.41 13.60 -16.10
N HIS A 86 -25.29 13.34 -15.43
CA HIS A 86 -25.02 13.65 -14.04
C HIS A 86 -23.96 14.74 -13.94
N GLU A 87 -24.29 15.87 -13.32
CA GLU A 87 -23.30 16.89 -12.96
C GLU A 87 -22.76 16.64 -11.55
N HIS A 88 -21.44 16.56 -11.43
CA HIS A 88 -20.73 16.39 -10.18
C HIS A 88 -19.85 17.60 -9.88
N ALA A 89 -19.79 18.01 -8.62
CA ALA A 89 -18.76 18.95 -8.17
C ALA A 89 -17.37 18.34 -8.43
N ASN A 90 -16.55 19.05 -9.20
CA ASN A 90 -15.23 18.59 -9.64
C ASN A 90 -14.09 19.45 -9.06
N ARG A 91 -14.43 20.59 -8.47
CA ARG A 91 -13.46 21.41 -7.74
C ARG A 91 -12.96 20.64 -6.53
N ARG A 92 -11.65 20.69 -6.27
CA ARG A 92 -11.07 20.38 -4.96
C ARG A 92 -10.68 21.69 -4.31
N VAL A 93 -11.24 21.97 -3.14
CA VAL A 93 -10.99 23.21 -2.39
C VAL A 93 -9.72 23.07 -1.57
N PHE A 94 -9.67 22.02 -0.76
CA PHE A 94 -8.51 21.62 0.03
C PHE A 94 -8.54 20.11 0.28
N TYR A 95 -7.46 19.62 0.87
CA TYR A 95 -7.31 18.27 1.36
C TYR A 95 -7.10 18.31 2.88
N ASP A 96 -7.85 17.51 3.63
CA ASP A 96 -7.67 17.36 5.08
C ASP A 96 -6.80 16.14 5.37
N PHE A 97 -5.60 16.39 5.88
CA PHE A 97 -4.67 15.39 6.37
C PHE A 97 -4.70 15.38 7.90
N THR A 98 -5.58 14.56 8.47
CA THR A 98 -5.70 14.43 9.92
C THR A 98 -4.63 13.51 10.48
N LEU A 99 -3.83 14.01 11.42
CA LEU A 99 -2.87 13.24 12.20
C LEU A 99 -3.39 13.07 13.63
N SER A 100 -3.42 11.84 14.12
CA SER A 100 -3.88 11.54 15.47
C SER A 100 -3.01 10.45 16.07
N PRO A 101 -2.57 10.56 17.33
CA PRO A 101 -1.92 9.46 18.00
C PRO A 101 -2.96 8.38 18.37
N PRO A 102 -2.49 7.19 18.78
CA PRO A 102 -3.33 6.17 19.39
C PRO A 102 -4.16 6.69 20.57
N LYS A 103 -5.26 6.00 20.87
CA LYS A 103 -6.20 6.42 21.90
C LYS A 103 -5.55 6.47 23.28
N SER A 104 -4.64 5.55 23.62
CA SER A 104 -3.92 5.58 24.90
C SER A 104 -3.16 6.89 25.11
N VAL A 105 -2.49 7.41 24.07
CA VAL A 105 -1.78 8.69 24.12
C VAL A 105 -2.75 9.84 24.37
N SER A 106 -3.89 9.86 23.66
CA SER A 106 -4.94 10.87 23.88
C SER A 106 -5.48 10.83 25.31
N ILE A 107 -5.69 9.62 25.87
CA ILE A 107 -6.15 9.45 27.25
C ILE A 107 -5.11 10.02 28.22
N VAL A 108 -3.85 9.57 28.12
CA VAL A 108 -2.80 10.03 29.04
C VAL A 108 -2.63 11.55 28.95
N ALA A 109 -2.43 12.10 27.75
CA ALA A 109 -2.22 13.53 27.55
C ALA A 109 -3.34 14.38 28.16
N LEU A 110 -4.61 14.05 27.86
CA LEU A 110 -5.73 14.93 28.14
C LEU A 110 -6.37 14.69 29.51
N VAL A 111 -6.39 13.45 29.99
CA VAL A 111 -6.95 13.10 31.31
C VAL A 111 -6.00 13.49 32.43
N THR A 112 -4.69 13.25 32.25
CA THR A 112 -3.67 13.57 33.26
C THR A 112 -3.17 15.01 33.17
N ASP A 113 -3.52 15.73 32.10
CA ASP A 113 -3.03 17.09 31.78
C ASP A 113 -1.51 17.15 31.58
N ASP A 114 -0.93 16.12 30.95
CA ASP A 114 0.47 16.14 30.59
C ASP A 114 0.69 16.93 29.30
N ARG A 115 1.04 18.21 29.47
CA ARG A 115 1.29 19.16 28.38
C ARG A 115 2.50 18.77 27.52
N ARG A 116 3.47 18.03 28.08
CA ARG A 116 4.65 17.58 27.33
C ARG A 116 4.23 16.70 26.15
N ILE A 117 3.20 15.87 26.32
CA ILE A 117 2.67 15.01 25.26
C ILE A 117 1.96 15.83 24.17
N ILE A 118 1.28 16.91 24.56
CA ILE A 118 0.58 17.80 23.62
C ILE A 118 1.60 18.55 22.76
N GLU A 119 2.64 19.12 23.37
CA GLU A 119 3.74 19.77 22.66
C GLU A 119 4.49 18.77 21.76
N ALA A 120 4.72 17.54 22.23
CA ALA A 120 5.31 16.49 21.41
C ALA A 120 4.43 16.09 20.21
N HIS A 121 3.10 16.10 20.37
CA HIS A 121 2.17 15.90 19.26
C HIS A 121 2.32 16.99 18.20
N ASP A 122 2.35 18.26 18.62
CA ASP A 122 2.46 19.40 17.70
C ASP A 122 3.78 19.38 16.93
N ASN A 123 4.89 19.15 17.62
CA ASN A 123 6.22 19.01 17.01
C ASN A 123 6.28 17.83 16.02
N ALA A 124 5.69 16.69 16.38
CA ALA A 124 5.64 15.53 15.50
C ALA A 124 4.74 15.79 14.27
N VAL A 125 3.64 16.54 14.41
CA VAL A 125 2.78 16.96 13.29
C VAL A 125 3.57 17.86 12.34
N GLN A 126 4.29 18.85 12.86
CA GLN A 126 5.13 19.73 12.06
C GLN A 126 6.18 18.93 11.28
N THR A 127 6.96 18.09 11.97
CA THR A 127 8.00 17.24 11.34
C THR A 127 7.40 16.37 10.23
N ALA A 128 6.23 15.77 10.47
CA ALA A 128 5.57 14.95 9.46
C ALA A 128 5.13 15.77 8.24
N LEU A 129 4.60 16.98 8.44
CA LEU A 129 4.23 17.85 7.33
C LEU A 129 5.45 18.37 6.56
N GLU A 130 6.58 18.56 7.22
CA GLU A 130 7.85 18.95 6.58
C GLU A 130 8.30 17.86 5.61
N GLU A 131 8.19 16.60 6.01
CA GLU A 131 8.48 15.43 5.16
C GLU A 131 7.42 15.17 4.08
N LEU A 132 6.19 15.64 4.25
CA LEU A 132 5.14 15.53 3.23
C LEU A 132 5.30 16.58 2.12
N GLN A 133 5.83 17.76 2.45
CA GLN A 133 5.94 18.90 1.53
C GLN A 133 6.73 18.61 0.24
N PRO A 134 7.87 17.87 0.26
CA PRO A 134 8.60 17.47 -0.94
C PRO A 134 7.76 16.70 -1.98
N TYR A 135 6.66 16.07 -1.58
CA TYR A 135 5.77 15.34 -2.49
C TYR A 135 4.70 16.21 -3.13
N ALA A 136 4.63 17.51 -2.77
CA ALA A 136 3.75 18.45 -3.44
C ALA A 136 4.14 18.54 -4.93
N ALA A 137 3.15 18.39 -5.80
CA ALA A 137 3.37 18.42 -7.24
C ALA A 137 2.27 19.21 -7.95
N ALA A 138 2.54 19.58 -9.19
CA ALA A 138 1.59 20.17 -10.11
C ALA A 138 1.58 19.39 -11.42
N ARG A 139 0.42 19.36 -12.08
CA ARG A 139 0.31 18.82 -13.43
C ARG A 139 0.82 19.84 -14.45
N VAL A 140 1.67 19.39 -15.36
CA VAL A 140 2.18 20.15 -16.49
C VAL A 140 1.64 19.53 -17.77
N ARG A 141 1.07 20.35 -18.66
CA ARG A 141 0.61 19.91 -19.98
C ARG A 141 1.30 20.74 -21.05
N LYS A 142 2.05 20.10 -21.93
CA LYS A 142 2.73 20.71 -23.08
C LYS A 142 2.59 19.79 -24.28
N GLN A 143 2.23 20.35 -25.46
CA GLN A 143 2.14 19.62 -26.73
C GLN A 143 1.36 18.29 -26.67
N GLY A 144 0.20 18.28 -25.99
CA GLY A 144 -0.63 17.08 -25.83
C GLY A 144 -0.12 16.06 -24.80
N GLN A 145 1.10 16.21 -24.30
CA GLN A 145 1.66 15.39 -23.23
C GLN A 145 1.33 15.96 -21.85
N SER A 146 1.22 15.07 -20.87
CA SER A 146 0.92 15.40 -19.47
C SER A 146 1.98 14.77 -18.58
N SER A 147 2.66 15.60 -17.79
CA SER A 147 3.63 15.15 -16.79
C SER A 147 3.32 15.73 -15.42
N HIS A 148 3.92 15.11 -14.40
CA HIS A 148 3.91 15.60 -13.03
C HIS A 148 5.23 16.32 -12.77
N ARG A 149 5.16 17.52 -12.18
CA ARG A 149 6.34 18.26 -11.73
C ARG A 149 6.24 18.46 -10.22
N VAL A 150 7.24 17.99 -9.50
CA VAL A 150 7.40 18.25 -8.08
C VAL A 150 7.62 19.75 -7.87
N THR A 151 6.86 20.34 -6.96
CA THR A 151 6.92 21.76 -6.61
C THR A 151 7.52 21.99 -5.24
N GLY A 152 7.35 21.04 -4.30
CA GLY A 152 7.84 21.19 -2.93
C GLY A 152 7.19 22.36 -2.16
N SER A 153 6.06 22.88 -2.64
CA SER A 153 5.40 24.08 -2.11
C SER A 153 3.98 23.74 -1.66
N LEU A 154 3.72 23.79 -0.35
CA LEU A 154 2.37 23.63 0.20
C LEU A 154 1.85 24.95 0.78
N VAL A 155 0.56 25.20 0.60
CA VAL A 155 -0.19 26.20 1.36
C VAL A 155 -1.10 25.43 2.32
N GLY A 156 -0.81 25.47 3.61
CA GLY A 156 -1.53 24.68 4.60
C GLY A 156 -1.88 25.45 5.87
N ALA A 157 -2.79 24.87 6.65
CA ALA A 157 -3.16 25.36 7.98
C ALA A 157 -3.44 24.18 8.92
N VAL A 158 -2.92 24.23 10.14
CA VAL A 158 -3.01 23.14 11.13
C VAL A 158 -3.94 23.54 12.27
N PHE A 159 -4.93 22.71 12.59
CA PHE A 159 -5.88 22.94 13.68
C PHE A 159 -5.85 21.76 14.65
N ARG A 160 -5.34 21.99 15.87
CA ARG A 160 -5.32 20.99 16.95
C ARG A 160 -6.67 20.91 17.65
N HIS A 161 -7.10 19.69 17.93
CA HIS A 161 -8.31 19.39 18.66
C HIS A 161 -8.08 18.28 19.69
N ASP A 162 -8.89 18.34 20.74
CA ASP A 162 -8.64 17.58 21.97
C ASP A 162 -9.80 16.61 22.26
N THR A 163 -10.91 16.74 21.52
CA THR A 163 -12.16 16.04 21.79
C THR A 163 -12.74 15.38 20.56
N SER A 164 -13.26 14.16 20.76
CA SER A 164 -14.08 13.50 19.77
C SER A 164 -15.50 14.11 19.75
N ARG A 165 -16.29 13.76 18.75
CA ARG A 165 -17.71 14.15 18.70
C ARG A 165 -18.55 13.53 19.81
N ALA A 166 -18.14 12.36 20.30
CA ALA A 166 -18.74 11.70 21.46
C ALA A 166 -18.17 12.23 22.78
N LEU A 167 -17.45 13.37 22.74
CA LEU A 167 -16.81 14.02 23.88
C LEU A 167 -15.77 13.14 24.59
N ASP A 168 -15.19 12.16 23.89
CA ASP A 168 -14.08 11.38 24.43
C ASP A 168 -12.74 12.12 24.25
N PRO A 169 -11.73 11.85 25.10
CA PRO A 169 -10.37 12.34 24.90
C PRO A 169 -9.86 11.91 23.51
N HIS A 170 -9.53 12.88 22.66
CA HIS A 170 -9.04 12.61 21.32
C HIS A 170 -8.17 13.75 20.83
N LEU A 171 -6.88 13.64 21.09
CA LEU A 171 -5.88 14.55 20.54
C LEU A 171 -5.74 14.26 19.04
N HIS A 172 -5.85 15.28 18.19
CA HIS A 172 -5.65 15.17 16.75
C HIS A 172 -5.45 16.54 16.13
N SER A 173 -4.74 16.58 15.01
CA SER A 173 -4.53 17.80 14.23
C SER A 173 -5.08 17.64 12.82
N HIS A 174 -5.97 18.56 12.44
CA HIS A 174 -6.45 18.70 11.06
C HIS A 174 -5.46 19.56 10.28
N CYS A 175 -4.68 18.93 9.39
CA CYS A 175 -3.76 19.64 8.52
C CYS A 175 -4.45 19.89 7.17
N ILE A 176 -4.98 21.10 6.99
CA ILE A 176 -5.68 21.52 5.79
C ILE A 176 -4.67 21.98 4.75
N LEU A 177 -4.62 21.31 3.60
CA LEU A 177 -3.74 21.63 2.49
C LEU A 177 -4.57 22.18 1.34
N PHE A 178 -4.43 23.46 1.04
CA PHE A 178 -5.19 24.11 -0.02
C PHE A 178 -4.79 23.58 -1.40
N ASN A 179 -5.73 23.59 -2.34
CA ASN A 179 -5.50 23.10 -3.69
C ASN A 179 -4.72 24.14 -4.54
N ALA A 180 -3.57 24.58 -4.04
CA ALA A 180 -2.68 25.54 -4.66
C ALA A 180 -1.22 25.20 -4.33
N THR A 181 -0.36 25.25 -5.33
CA THR A 181 1.09 25.09 -5.20
C THR A 181 1.81 26.02 -6.17
N ARG A 182 2.97 26.54 -5.79
CA ARG A 182 3.81 27.34 -6.67
C ARG A 182 4.61 26.44 -7.61
N ASP A 183 4.47 26.65 -8.92
CA ASP A 183 5.37 26.07 -9.93
C ASP A 183 6.41 27.12 -10.28
N THR A 184 7.62 26.94 -9.76
CA THR A 184 8.75 27.88 -9.93
C THR A 184 9.29 27.92 -11.35
N VAL A 185 9.14 26.83 -12.12
CA VAL A 185 9.61 26.75 -13.51
C VAL A 185 8.72 27.57 -14.45
N GLU A 186 7.41 27.59 -14.21
CA GLU A 186 6.45 28.42 -14.97
C GLU A 186 6.06 29.70 -14.23
N ASN A 187 6.70 29.96 -13.10
CA ASN A 187 6.50 31.11 -12.22
C ASN A 187 5.03 31.43 -11.91
N ARG A 188 4.21 30.40 -11.67
CA ARG A 188 2.75 30.55 -11.49
C ARG A 188 2.17 29.58 -10.48
N TRP A 189 1.04 29.95 -9.90
CA TRP A 189 0.25 29.08 -9.04
C TRP A 189 -0.56 28.06 -9.86
N LYS A 190 -0.50 26.79 -9.44
CA LYS A 190 -1.21 25.67 -10.06
C LYS A 190 -1.99 24.88 -9.01
N ALA A 191 -2.96 24.09 -9.48
CA ALA A 191 -3.67 23.16 -8.61
C ALA A 191 -2.69 22.11 -8.06
N LEU A 192 -2.82 21.79 -6.79
CA LEU A 192 -2.04 20.76 -6.12
C LEU A 192 -2.48 19.38 -6.62
N GLU A 193 -1.52 18.65 -7.19
CA GLU A 193 -1.67 17.26 -7.61
C GLU A 193 -1.19 16.36 -6.47
N PRO A 194 -2.09 15.69 -5.73
CA PRO A 194 -1.74 15.03 -4.48
C PRO A 194 -1.29 13.58 -4.66
N PHE A 195 -1.10 13.11 -5.90
CA PHE A 195 -0.84 11.70 -6.20
C PHE A 195 0.38 11.17 -5.41
N GLU A 196 1.51 11.86 -5.49
CA GLU A 196 2.73 11.47 -4.75
C GLU A 196 2.54 11.59 -3.24
N MET A 197 1.82 12.61 -2.76
CA MET A 197 1.48 12.77 -1.34
C MET A 197 0.62 11.61 -0.81
N LEU A 198 -0.29 11.08 -1.63
CA LEU A 198 -1.10 9.91 -1.27
C LEU A 198 -0.24 8.65 -1.15
N HIS A 199 0.76 8.49 -2.02
CA HIS A 199 1.74 7.41 -1.92
C HIS A 199 2.66 7.56 -0.69
N ALA A 200 3.04 8.80 -0.34
CA ALA A 200 3.87 9.11 0.82
C ALA A 200 3.09 9.12 2.15
N LYS A 201 1.75 9.09 2.15
CA LYS A 201 0.91 9.20 3.35
C LYS A 201 1.36 8.28 4.49
N LYS A 202 1.64 7.01 4.20
CA LYS A 202 2.03 6.02 5.21
C LYS A 202 3.44 6.22 5.74
N PHE A 203 4.32 6.79 4.91
CA PHE A 203 5.64 7.23 5.34
C PHE A 203 5.51 8.40 6.32
N THR A 204 4.78 9.45 5.94
CA THR A 204 4.51 10.62 6.79
C THR A 204 3.87 10.24 8.14
N GLU A 205 2.92 9.30 8.13
CA GLU A 205 2.31 8.78 9.38
C GLU A 205 3.35 8.11 10.30
N ASN A 206 4.32 7.38 9.74
CA ASN A 206 5.37 6.75 10.54
C ASN A 206 6.45 7.74 10.99
N VAL A 207 6.70 8.83 10.26
CA VAL A 207 7.51 9.95 10.76
C VAL A 207 6.85 10.55 12.01
N TYR A 208 5.56 10.87 11.92
CA TYR A 208 4.77 11.35 13.05
C TYR A 208 4.83 10.40 14.26
N TYR A 209 4.59 9.10 14.04
CA TYR A 209 4.65 8.12 15.13
C TYR A 209 6.04 7.97 15.73
N HIS A 210 7.09 7.93 14.91
CA HIS A 210 8.45 7.81 15.39
C HIS A 210 8.84 8.98 16.30
N GLU A 211 8.63 10.22 15.85
CA GLU A 211 8.98 11.41 16.65
C GLU A 211 8.15 11.54 17.92
N LEU A 212 6.87 11.18 17.86
CA LEU A 212 6.02 11.15 19.04
C LEU A 212 6.50 10.09 20.04
N VAL A 213 6.81 8.87 19.61
CA VAL A 213 7.30 7.81 20.51
C VAL A 213 8.67 8.16 21.09
N ARG A 214 9.57 8.78 20.31
CA ARG A 214 10.86 9.28 20.84
C ARG A 214 10.63 10.24 22.00
N SER A 215 9.71 11.18 21.84
CA SER A 215 9.35 12.14 22.89
C SER A 215 8.71 11.45 24.11
N LEU A 216 7.75 10.56 23.90
CA LEU A 216 7.11 9.77 24.97
C LEU A 216 8.15 8.97 25.77
N THR A 217 9.10 8.32 25.09
CA THR A 217 10.17 7.54 25.71
C THR A 217 11.08 8.44 26.55
N ARG A 218 11.45 9.63 26.05
CA ARG A 218 12.22 10.63 26.80
C ARG A 218 11.46 11.14 28.05
N PHE A 219 10.13 11.21 27.98
CA PHE A 219 9.31 11.58 29.15
C PHE A 219 9.13 10.43 30.16
N GLY A 220 9.60 9.23 29.85
CA GLY A 220 9.53 8.05 30.73
C GLY A 220 8.34 7.13 30.49
N TYR A 221 7.60 7.32 29.39
CA TYR A 221 6.55 6.38 28.98
C TYR A 221 7.13 5.20 28.21
N GLN A 222 6.53 4.04 28.40
CA GLN A 222 6.77 2.86 27.58
C GLN A 222 5.64 2.68 26.57
N VAL A 223 5.98 2.13 25.41
CA VAL A 223 5.00 1.83 24.36
C VAL A 223 5.10 0.38 23.93
N GLN A 224 3.95 -0.18 23.56
CA GLN A 224 3.85 -1.48 22.93
C GLN A 224 3.40 -1.33 21.48
N SER A 225 4.23 -1.77 20.54
CA SER A 225 3.87 -1.82 19.12
C SER A 225 2.80 -2.88 18.86
N LYS A 226 1.80 -2.54 18.04
CA LYS A 226 0.75 -3.47 17.58
C LYS A 226 1.15 -4.11 16.24
N PRO A 227 0.67 -5.33 15.93
CA PRO A 227 1.00 -6.02 14.67
C PRO A 227 0.65 -5.26 13.39
N ARG A 228 -0.31 -4.33 13.45
CA ARG A 228 -0.77 -3.51 12.32
C ARG A 228 0.00 -2.21 12.11
N GLY A 229 1.10 -2.02 12.85
CA GLY A 229 1.93 -0.82 12.73
C GLY A 229 1.48 0.35 13.62
N ASP A 230 0.47 0.22 14.46
CA ASP A 230 0.15 1.21 15.51
C ASP A 230 0.93 0.92 16.80
N PHE A 231 0.72 1.70 17.86
CA PHE A 231 1.25 1.43 19.19
C PHE A 231 0.24 1.85 20.28
N GLU A 232 0.48 1.47 21.52
CA GLU A 232 -0.22 2.04 22.69
C GLU A 232 0.77 2.29 23.82
N ILE A 233 0.47 3.23 24.73
CA ILE A 233 1.22 3.41 25.97
C ILE A 233 0.99 2.20 26.87
N GLU A 234 2.07 1.57 27.32
CA GLU A 234 2.02 0.44 28.24
C GLU A 234 1.41 0.86 29.58
N GLY A 235 0.48 0.04 30.10
CA GLY A 235 -0.23 0.30 31.34
C GLY A 235 -1.55 1.06 31.17
N VAL A 236 -1.91 1.52 29.97
CA VAL A 236 -3.28 1.90 29.64
C VAL A 236 -4.05 0.65 29.23
N SER A 237 -5.09 0.27 29.99
CA SER A 237 -5.84 -0.96 29.73
C SER A 237 -6.69 -0.88 28.46
N GLN A 238 -6.90 -2.04 27.83
CA GLN A 238 -7.75 -2.14 26.63
C GLN A 238 -9.21 -1.77 26.94
N ASP A 239 -9.74 -2.16 28.11
CA ASP A 239 -11.07 -1.74 28.57
C ASP A 239 -11.19 -0.20 28.63
N LEU A 240 -10.14 0.48 29.09
CA LEU A 240 -10.14 1.93 29.18
C LEU A 240 -10.11 2.58 27.79
N ILE A 241 -9.31 2.03 26.87
CA ILE A 241 -9.28 2.45 25.47
C ILE A 241 -10.66 2.31 24.83
N GLU A 242 -11.34 1.19 25.05
CA GLU A 242 -12.68 0.92 24.52
C GLU A 242 -13.74 1.83 25.14
N ARG A 243 -13.67 2.09 26.45
CA ARG A 243 -14.57 3.01 27.18
C ARG A 243 -14.52 4.43 26.63
N PHE A 244 -13.34 4.91 26.24
CA PHE A 244 -13.13 6.21 25.61
C PHE A 244 -13.11 6.18 24.07
N SER A 245 -13.65 5.12 23.46
CA SER A 245 -13.78 4.98 22.00
C SER A 245 -15.24 4.84 21.57
N LYS A 246 -16.15 5.59 22.20
CA LYS A 246 -17.62 5.49 21.98
C LYS A 246 -17.98 5.64 20.52
N ARG A 247 -17.39 6.63 19.83
CA ARG A 247 -17.65 6.85 18.40
C ARG A 247 -17.24 5.67 17.52
N HIS A 248 -16.16 4.97 17.86
CA HIS A 248 -15.75 3.78 17.10
C HIS A 248 -16.77 2.67 17.28
N ARG A 249 -17.19 2.44 18.53
CA ARG A 249 -18.21 1.45 18.90
C ARG A 249 -19.55 1.71 18.20
N GLU A 250 -20.03 2.95 18.19
CA GLU A 250 -21.24 3.35 17.46
C GLU A 250 -21.14 3.02 15.95
N ILE A 251 -19.96 3.20 15.34
CA ILE A 251 -19.75 2.87 13.92
C ILE A 251 -19.77 1.35 13.75
N ASP A 252 -19.14 0.60 14.65
CA ASP A 252 -19.07 -0.86 14.62
C ASP A 252 -20.46 -1.48 14.74
N GLU A 253 -21.21 -1.09 15.78
CA GLU A 253 -22.57 -1.56 16.05
C GLU A 253 -23.47 -1.31 14.85
N LYS A 254 -23.47 -0.10 14.30
CA LYS A 254 -24.29 0.23 13.13
C LYS A 254 -23.84 -0.44 11.84
N THR A 255 -22.54 -0.70 11.71
CA THR A 255 -22.03 -1.49 10.58
C THR A 255 -22.56 -2.92 10.70
N GLN A 256 -22.52 -3.52 11.89
CA GLN A 256 -23.05 -4.85 12.15
C GLN A 256 -24.56 -4.91 11.93
N GLU A 257 -25.33 -3.94 12.43
CA GLU A 257 -26.78 -3.85 12.19
C GLU A 257 -27.12 -3.77 10.69
N LEU A 258 -26.36 -2.96 9.94
CA LEU A 258 -26.55 -2.83 8.49
C LEU A 258 -26.22 -4.13 7.77
N LEU A 259 -25.12 -4.80 8.13
CA LEU A 259 -24.74 -6.08 7.55
C LEU A 259 -25.71 -7.21 7.94
N ALA A 260 -26.29 -7.19 9.13
CA ALA A 260 -27.32 -8.13 9.56
C ALA A 260 -28.63 -7.95 8.79
N ARG A 261 -29.02 -6.70 8.51
CA ARG A 261 -30.21 -6.38 7.70
C ARG A 261 -30.00 -6.62 6.21
N GLN A 262 -28.77 -6.49 5.73
CA GLN A 262 -28.39 -6.55 4.31
C GLN A 262 -27.12 -7.39 4.12
N PRO A 263 -27.22 -8.73 4.25
CA PRO A 263 -26.08 -9.63 4.14
C PRO A 263 -25.35 -9.54 2.80
N GLU A 264 -26.06 -9.18 1.72
CA GLU A 264 -25.52 -8.99 0.37
C GLU A 264 -24.50 -7.85 0.30
N LYS A 265 -24.54 -6.90 1.25
CA LYS A 265 -23.54 -5.83 1.36
C LYS A 265 -22.24 -6.27 2.03
N ALA A 266 -22.21 -7.43 2.68
CA ALA A 266 -20.96 -7.99 3.21
C ALA A 266 -19.98 -8.36 2.08
N ALA A 267 -20.49 -8.67 0.88
CA ALA A 267 -19.69 -8.87 -0.32
C ALA A 267 -19.14 -7.55 -0.91
N ARG A 268 -19.64 -6.39 -0.47
CA ARG A 268 -19.10 -5.06 -0.83
C ARG A 268 -17.95 -4.68 0.11
N ASN A 269 -17.24 -3.61 -0.22
CA ASN A 269 -16.16 -3.10 0.61
C ASN A 269 -16.70 -2.59 1.97
N VAL A 270 -16.58 -3.42 3.01
CA VAL A 270 -17.01 -3.10 4.39
C VAL A 270 -16.36 -1.81 4.91
N GLN A 271 -15.15 -1.47 4.48
CA GLN A 271 -14.49 -0.22 4.87
C GLN A 271 -15.21 1.01 4.32
N GLU A 272 -15.77 0.92 3.10
CA GLU A 272 -16.55 1.99 2.49
C GLU A 272 -17.89 2.18 3.21
N ILE A 273 -18.54 1.08 3.60
CA ILE A 273 -19.76 1.11 4.43
C ILE A 273 -19.49 1.81 5.77
N ARG A 274 -18.42 1.40 6.46
CA ARG A 274 -17.98 2.03 7.71
C ARG A 274 -17.72 3.52 7.54
N ALA A 275 -17.03 3.91 6.47
CA ALA A 275 -16.76 5.32 6.17
C ALA A 275 -18.05 6.12 5.92
N ASN A 276 -19.02 5.53 5.21
CA ASN A 276 -20.31 6.15 4.95
C ASN A 276 -21.13 6.37 6.23
N ILE A 277 -21.19 5.36 7.11
CA ILE A 277 -21.82 5.48 8.44
C ILE A 277 -21.11 6.56 9.27
N ALA A 278 -19.77 6.56 9.24
CA ALA A 278 -18.96 7.55 9.93
C ALA A 278 -19.33 8.99 9.53
N HIS A 279 -19.67 9.20 8.25
CA HIS A 279 -19.99 10.49 7.64
C HIS A 279 -21.47 10.91 7.74
N LYS A 280 -22.43 10.01 7.45
CA LYS A 280 -23.86 10.34 7.38
C LYS A 280 -24.47 10.63 8.75
N GLU A 281 -24.02 9.91 9.77
CA GLU A 281 -24.61 9.97 11.11
C GLU A 281 -23.76 10.80 12.07
N ARG A 282 -23.06 11.79 11.52
CA ARG A 282 -22.20 12.67 12.28
C ARG A 282 -23.05 13.53 13.23
N ALA A 283 -23.08 13.20 14.51
CA ALA A 283 -23.61 14.10 15.54
C ALA A 283 -22.90 15.45 15.46
N ARG A 284 -23.64 16.56 15.65
CA ARG A 284 -23.04 17.90 15.71
C ARG A 284 -22.14 17.97 16.94
N LYS A 285 -20.95 18.56 16.79
CA LYS A 285 -20.05 18.79 17.93
C LYS A 285 -20.73 19.78 18.86
N ILE A 286 -20.86 19.42 20.14
CA ILE A 286 -21.43 20.34 21.14
C ILE A 286 -20.48 21.55 21.25
N LYS A 287 -21.07 22.75 21.24
CA LYS A 287 -20.32 24.00 21.43
C LYS A 287 -20.19 24.27 22.93
N ASP A 288 -19.03 24.78 23.36
CA ASP A 288 -18.81 25.40 24.67
C ASP A 288 -18.73 24.48 25.92
N LEU A 289 -18.29 23.22 25.77
CA LEU A 289 -17.88 22.43 26.94
C LEU A 289 -16.40 22.68 27.23
N GLY A 290 -16.09 23.79 27.93
CA GLY A 290 -14.70 24.12 28.30
C GLY A 290 -13.91 22.93 28.86
N LEU A 291 -12.61 22.84 28.54
CA LEU A 291 -11.73 21.71 28.86
C LEU A 291 -11.81 21.25 30.32
N THR A 292 -11.97 22.18 31.27
CA THR A 292 -12.12 21.87 32.70
C THR A 292 -13.35 21.00 32.98
N LYS A 293 -14.48 21.27 32.32
CA LYS A 293 -15.71 20.47 32.42
C LYS A 293 -15.54 19.11 31.75
N LEU A 294 -14.88 19.06 30.60
CA LEU A 294 -14.57 17.81 29.90
C LEU A 294 -13.66 16.89 30.72
N ARG A 295 -12.58 17.43 31.27
CA ARG A 295 -11.67 16.69 32.16
C ARG A 295 -12.41 16.19 33.39
N SER A 296 -13.27 17.01 33.99
CA SER A 296 -14.12 16.57 35.10
C SER A 296 -15.03 15.41 34.68
N HIS A 297 -15.61 15.47 33.48
CA HIS A 297 -16.43 14.42 32.91
C HIS A 297 -15.64 13.14 32.61
N TRP A 298 -14.41 13.23 32.10
CA TRP A 298 -13.53 12.07 31.87
C TRP A 298 -13.06 11.46 33.18
N LYS A 299 -12.65 12.28 34.14
CA LYS A 299 -12.26 11.82 35.48
C LYS A 299 -13.40 11.03 36.12
N ARG A 300 -14.65 11.50 36.04
CA ARG A 300 -15.82 10.74 36.57
C ARG A 300 -16.03 9.36 35.94
N GLN A 301 -15.53 9.12 34.73
CA GLN A 301 -15.57 7.80 34.06
C GLN A 301 -14.42 6.88 34.48
N LEU A 302 -13.55 7.33 35.40
CA LEU A 302 -12.40 6.59 35.92
C LEU A 302 -12.54 6.33 37.41
N SER A 303 -12.25 5.10 37.81
CA SER A 303 -12.04 4.71 39.20
C SER A 303 -10.79 5.38 39.79
N PHE A 304 -10.70 5.44 41.12
CA PHE A 304 -9.53 5.97 41.82
C PHE A 304 -8.24 5.23 41.41
N ARG A 305 -8.30 3.89 41.29
CA ARG A 305 -7.16 3.05 40.89
C ARG A 305 -6.68 3.37 39.49
N GLU A 306 -7.59 3.50 38.52
CA GLU A 306 -7.24 3.84 37.13
C GLU A 306 -6.58 5.24 37.07
N ARG A 307 -7.15 6.23 37.76
CA ARG A 307 -6.55 7.59 37.83
C ARG A 307 -5.14 7.55 38.41
N PHE A 308 -4.96 6.86 39.53
CA PHE A 308 -3.66 6.73 40.18
C PHE A 308 -2.64 6.01 39.30
N GLN A 309 -3.05 4.99 38.54
CA GLN A 309 -2.18 4.27 37.61
C GLN A 309 -1.73 5.17 36.46
N LEU A 310 -2.64 5.93 35.82
CA LEU A 310 -2.32 6.84 34.72
C LEU A 310 -1.26 7.89 35.12
N HIS A 311 -1.37 8.45 36.33
CA HIS A 311 -0.42 9.46 36.85
C HIS A 311 0.97 8.90 37.21
N ARG A 312 1.18 7.58 37.15
CA ARG A 312 2.47 6.95 37.48
C ARG A 312 3.14 6.27 36.29
N LEU A 313 2.55 6.35 35.09
CA LEU A 313 3.07 5.66 33.91
C LEU A 313 4.44 6.21 33.47
N ASP A 314 4.71 7.50 33.65
CA ASP A 314 5.97 8.17 33.31
C ASP A 314 7.13 7.80 34.27
N ARG A 315 6.83 7.29 35.47
CA ARG A 315 7.82 6.91 36.49
C ARG A 315 8.29 5.46 36.38
N LYS A 316 7.70 4.65 35.49
CA LYS A 316 8.04 3.22 35.36
C LYS A 316 9.28 2.96 34.52
N ALA A 317 9.67 3.87 33.61
CA ALA A 317 10.80 3.65 32.71
C ALA A 317 12.16 3.54 33.43
N SER A 318 12.33 4.15 34.61
CA SER A 318 13.60 4.12 35.36
C SER A 318 14.03 2.72 35.81
N LEU A 319 13.14 1.73 35.74
CA LEU A 319 13.33 0.37 36.27
C LEU A 319 13.35 -0.72 35.19
N ALA A 320 13.17 -0.38 33.91
CA ALA A 320 13.07 -1.37 32.85
C ALA A 320 14.44 -1.70 32.23
N PRO A 321 14.73 -2.98 31.93
CA PRO A 321 15.94 -3.35 31.23
C PRO A 321 16.01 -2.62 29.88
N ALA A 322 17.21 -2.19 29.49
CA ALA A 322 17.44 -1.47 28.26
C ALA A 322 16.81 -2.21 27.09
N ALA A 323 15.73 -1.66 26.53
CA ALA A 323 15.12 -2.19 25.31
C ALA A 323 16.21 -2.37 24.24
N ARG A 324 16.11 -3.44 23.45
CA ARG A 324 17.10 -3.76 22.40
C ARG A 324 17.26 -2.53 21.50
N ARG A 325 18.44 -1.90 21.57
CA ARG A 325 18.75 -0.72 20.75
C ARG A 325 18.89 -1.18 19.29
N VAL A 326 18.16 -0.53 18.40
CA VAL A 326 18.25 -0.75 16.96
C VAL A 326 18.87 0.50 16.35
N THR A 327 19.93 0.32 15.58
CA THR A 327 20.61 1.40 14.83
C THR A 327 19.85 1.73 13.54
N ALA A 328 20.10 2.91 12.98
CA ALA A 328 19.55 3.30 11.67
C ALA A 328 19.90 2.28 10.57
N GLU A 329 21.14 1.76 10.58
CA GLU A 329 21.63 0.75 9.63
C GLU A 329 20.87 -0.57 9.75
N GLN A 330 20.61 -1.04 10.98
CA GLN A 330 19.82 -2.25 11.23
C GLN A 330 18.37 -2.07 10.81
N ALA A 331 17.78 -0.90 11.08
CA ALA A 331 16.42 -0.57 10.67
C ALA A 331 16.26 -0.55 9.14
N VAL A 332 17.21 0.07 8.42
CA VAL A 332 17.24 0.07 6.96
C VAL A 332 17.41 -1.35 6.41
N SER A 333 18.33 -2.14 6.98
CA SER A 333 18.58 -3.51 6.53
C SER A 333 17.33 -4.40 6.70
N TRP A 334 16.59 -4.22 7.80
CA TRP A 334 15.32 -4.91 8.01
C TRP A 334 14.28 -4.48 6.98
N ALA A 335 14.18 -3.18 6.68
CA ALA A 335 13.25 -2.66 5.68
C ALA A 335 13.58 -3.15 4.27
N GLU A 336 14.87 -3.21 3.89
CA GLU A 336 15.35 -3.79 2.63
C GLU A 336 14.89 -5.24 2.50
N TYR A 337 15.15 -6.07 3.51
CA TYR A 337 14.73 -7.47 3.53
C TYR A 337 13.21 -7.60 3.43
N HIS A 338 12.46 -6.81 4.21
CA HIS A 338 11.00 -6.83 4.19
C HIS A 338 10.40 -6.46 2.82
N LEU A 339 11.03 -5.52 2.11
CA LEU A 339 10.50 -4.96 0.87
C LEU A 339 10.95 -5.71 -0.37
N PHE A 340 12.25 -5.94 -0.52
CA PHE A 340 12.82 -6.53 -1.75
C PHE A 340 12.64 -8.04 -1.85
N ASP A 341 12.19 -8.70 -0.77
CA ASP A 341 11.71 -10.08 -0.82
C ASP A 341 10.42 -10.20 -1.65
N ARG A 342 9.59 -9.14 -1.69
CA ARG A 342 8.25 -9.15 -2.33
C ARG A 342 8.12 -8.23 -3.54
N ARG A 343 8.99 -7.24 -3.68
CA ARG A 343 8.92 -6.25 -4.76
C ARG A 343 10.29 -6.01 -5.39
N SER A 344 10.37 -6.01 -6.72
CA SER A 344 11.63 -5.70 -7.42
C SER A 344 11.98 -4.21 -7.34
N VAL A 345 10.98 -3.34 -7.32
CA VAL A 345 11.15 -1.88 -7.30
C VAL A 345 10.21 -1.30 -6.26
N VAL A 346 10.73 -0.39 -5.42
CA VAL A 346 9.97 0.31 -4.39
C VAL A 346 10.28 1.80 -4.44
N HIS A 347 9.41 2.63 -3.85
CA HIS A 347 9.79 4.00 -3.58
C HIS A 347 10.74 4.07 -2.38
N GLU A 348 11.75 4.93 -2.42
CA GLU A 348 12.77 5.05 -1.36
C GLU A 348 12.14 5.42 -0.01
N HIS A 349 11.07 6.22 0.00
CA HIS A 349 10.33 6.53 1.23
C HIS A 349 9.60 5.35 1.85
N GLU A 350 9.40 4.26 1.11
CA GLU A 350 8.89 3.02 1.69
C GLU A 350 9.96 2.33 2.54
N ILE A 351 11.24 2.39 2.15
CA ILE A 351 12.35 1.93 3.00
C ILE A 351 12.36 2.74 4.30
N TRP A 352 12.29 4.07 4.20
CA TRP A 352 12.27 4.95 5.38
C TRP A 352 11.07 4.65 6.27
N ARG A 353 9.87 4.53 5.70
CA ARG A 353 8.66 4.15 6.43
C ARG A 353 8.87 2.87 7.23
N HIS A 354 9.29 1.79 6.56
CA HIS A 354 9.41 0.47 7.19
C HIS A 354 10.53 0.43 8.23
N ALA A 355 11.62 1.17 8.00
CA ALA A 355 12.69 1.33 8.97
C ALA A 355 12.20 2.04 10.25
N LEU A 356 11.46 3.16 10.10
CA LEU A 356 10.84 3.88 11.22
C LEU A 356 9.78 3.04 11.95
N GLU A 357 8.99 2.26 11.21
CA GLU A 357 7.99 1.37 11.78
C GLU A 357 8.63 0.28 12.65
N HIS A 358 9.74 -0.30 12.19
CA HIS A 358 10.49 -1.34 12.90
C HIS A 358 11.25 -0.81 14.12
N ALA A 359 11.89 0.35 13.99
CA ALA A 359 12.74 0.96 14.99
C ALA A 359 12.08 2.18 15.66
N ARG A 360 10.76 2.10 15.84
CA ARG A 360 9.94 3.18 16.40
C ARG A 360 10.46 3.62 17.77
N GLY A 361 10.66 4.93 17.92
CA GLY A 361 11.04 5.53 19.19
C GLY A 361 12.52 5.39 19.55
N GLN A 362 13.33 4.72 18.73
CA GLN A 362 14.77 4.65 18.91
C GLN A 362 15.39 6.05 18.78
N ASP A 363 16.54 6.25 19.42
CA ASP A 363 17.16 7.57 19.52
C ASP A 363 17.97 7.95 18.27
N PHE A 364 17.30 7.97 17.12
CA PHE A 364 17.81 8.51 15.87
C PHE A 364 16.70 9.25 15.12
N SER A 365 17.08 10.20 14.31
CA SER A 365 16.20 10.99 13.44
C SER A 365 15.98 10.32 12.08
N LEU A 366 14.96 10.78 11.35
CA LEU A 366 14.79 10.40 9.94
C LEU A 366 16.02 10.72 9.09
N TRP A 367 16.73 11.81 9.39
CA TRP A 367 17.94 12.20 8.64
C TRP A 367 19.03 11.12 8.68
N GLU A 368 19.17 10.39 9.80
CA GLU A 368 20.12 9.28 9.90
C GLU A 368 19.70 8.12 8.99
N ILE A 369 18.41 7.78 8.94
CA ILE A 369 17.85 6.78 8.01
C ILE A 369 18.10 7.18 6.56
N GLN A 370 17.80 8.43 6.20
CA GLN A 370 18.04 8.98 4.85
C GLN A 370 19.54 8.98 4.50
N SER A 371 20.41 9.32 5.46
CA SER A 371 21.86 9.28 5.27
C SER A 371 22.38 7.87 5.00
N VAL A 372 21.81 6.86 5.68
CA VAL A 372 22.11 5.46 5.39
C VAL A 372 21.68 5.10 3.96
N THR A 373 20.44 5.40 3.55
CA THR A 373 19.96 5.04 2.20
C THR A 373 20.70 5.78 1.09
N GLN A 374 21.13 7.02 1.32
CA GLN A 374 21.98 7.76 0.38
C GLN A 374 23.33 7.09 0.15
N ARG A 375 23.90 6.45 1.17
CA ARG A 375 25.17 5.70 1.07
C ARG A 375 25.00 4.28 0.53
N ARG A 376 23.77 3.75 0.52
CA ARG A 376 23.47 2.43 -0.07
C ARG A 376 23.60 2.49 -1.59
N ASP A 377 24.18 1.43 -2.15
CA ASP A 377 24.36 1.22 -3.59
C ASP A 377 23.06 0.76 -4.26
N TYR A 378 21.99 1.53 -4.05
CA TYR A 378 20.73 1.34 -4.75
C TYR A 378 20.85 1.85 -6.19
N VAL A 379 20.24 1.09 -7.10
CA VAL A 379 20.01 1.55 -8.47
C VAL A 379 18.77 2.43 -8.46
N ARG A 380 18.96 3.72 -8.74
CA ARG A 380 17.92 4.76 -8.78
C ARG A 380 17.44 4.96 -10.21
N ASP A 381 16.13 4.96 -10.39
CA ASP A 381 15.52 5.20 -11.70
C ASP A 381 15.61 6.69 -12.05
N GLN A 382 16.24 7.01 -13.19
CA GLN A 382 16.42 8.40 -13.64
C GLN A 382 15.13 9.02 -14.20
N GLN A 383 14.21 8.18 -14.71
CA GLN A 383 12.93 8.63 -15.29
C GLN A 383 11.83 8.73 -14.22
N PHE A 384 11.84 7.82 -13.24
CA PHE A 384 10.88 7.78 -12.14
C PHE A 384 11.55 8.14 -10.82
N GLN A 385 11.63 9.44 -10.53
CA GLN A 385 12.24 9.96 -9.32
C GLN A 385 11.72 9.26 -8.05
N GLY A 386 12.65 8.89 -7.17
CA GLY A 386 12.36 8.24 -5.90
C GLY A 386 12.10 6.73 -5.98
N LYS A 387 12.17 6.08 -7.15
CA LYS A 387 12.14 4.62 -7.25
C LYS A 387 13.53 4.02 -7.20
N ILE A 388 13.66 2.94 -6.44
CA ILE A 388 14.92 2.22 -6.22
C ILE A 388 14.75 0.71 -6.34
N THR A 389 15.86 0.06 -6.68
CA THR A 389 16.06 -1.39 -6.57
C THR A 389 17.49 -1.69 -6.08
N THR A 390 17.75 -2.94 -5.69
CA THR A 390 19.08 -3.39 -5.30
C THR A 390 19.77 -4.07 -6.48
N ARG A 391 21.11 -4.06 -6.48
CA ARG A 391 21.88 -4.84 -7.47
C ARG A 391 21.59 -6.33 -7.39
N GLU A 392 21.29 -6.85 -6.20
CA GLU A 392 20.93 -8.26 -6.00
C GLU A 392 19.65 -8.62 -6.75
N VAL A 393 18.61 -7.77 -6.69
CA VAL A 393 17.36 -7.99 -7.43
C VAL A 393 17.61 -7.98 -8.94
N ILE A 394 18.38 -6.99 -9.43
CA ILE A 394 18.73 -6.90 -10.85
C ILE A 394 19.55 -8.13 -11.29
N GLN A 395 20.55 -8.51 -10.50
CA GLN A 395 21.40 -9.65 -10.79
C GLN A 395 20.58 -10.94 -10.88
N ARG A 396 19.65 -11.15 -9.93
CA ARG A 396 18.74 -12.28 -9.97
C ARG A 396 17.87 -12.30 -11.23
N GLU A 397 17.30 -11.16 -11.61
CA GLU A 397 16.52 -11.04 -12.85
C GLU A 397 17.36 -11.35 -14.09
N TRP A 398 18.59 -10.85 -14.11
CA TRP A 398 19.52 -11.07 -15.21
C TRP A 398 20.00 -12.51 -15.30
N ASP A 399 20.28 -13.16 -14.16
CA ASP A 399 20.70 -14.57 -14.10
C ASP A 399 19.58 -15.49 -14.61
N ILE A 400 18.33 -15.23 -14.25
CA ILE A 400 17.16 -15.97 -14.76
C ILE A 400 17.09 -15.86 -16.29
N VAL A 401 17.16 -14.63 -16.82
CA VAL A 401 17.10 -14.38 -18.27
C VAL A 401 18.28 -15.03 -18.99
N ARG A 402 19.49 -14.89 -18.48
CA ARG A 402 20.70 -15.49 -19.06
C ARG A 402 20.65 -17.01 -19.05
N LEU A 403 20.19 -17.63 -17.96
CA LEU A 403 20.05 -19.09 -17.90
C LEU A 403 19.14 -19.61 -19.01
N ALA A 404 18.04 -18.91 -19.29
CA ALA A 404 17.13 -19.24 -20.38
C ALA A 404 17.78 -18.97 -21.75
N GLN A 405 18.38 -17.78 -21.95
CA GLN A 405 18.99 -17.36 -23.21
C GLN A 405 20.17 -18.23 -23.63
N ASP A 406 21.10 -18.53 -22.72
CA ASP A 406 22.28 -19.36 -22.98
C ASP A 406 21.91 -20.80 -23.35
N GLY A 407 20.72 -21.24 -22.96
CA GLY A 407 20.19 -22.56 -23.23
C GLY A 407 19.48 -22.72 -24.57
N ILE A 408 19.32 -21.63 -25.34
CA ILE A 408 18.60 -21.66 -26.63
C ILE A 408 19.36 -22.53 -27.63
N GLY A 409 18.68 -23.51 -28.22
CA GLY A 409 19.23 -24.40 -29.24
C GLY A 409 20.41 -25.28 -28.80
N ARG A 410 20.66 -25.43 -27.50
CA ARG A 410 21.81 -26.19 -26.96
C ARG A 410 21.51 -27.65 -26.63
N CYS A 411 20.24 -28.05 -26.64
CA CYS A 411 19.81 -29.40 -26.30
C CYS A 411 19.30 -30.16 -27.54
N ASN A 412 19.26 -31.49 -27.42
CA ASN A 412 18.48 -32.31 -28.36
C ASN A 412 16.98 -32.06 -28.15
N PRO A 413 16.14 -32.29 -29.18
CA PRO A 413 14.68 -32.29 -29.05
C PRO A 413 14.21 -33.12 -27.84
N LEU A 414 13.09 -32.73 -27.23
CA LEU A 414 12.51 -33.52 -26.12
C LEU A 414 12.04 -34.89 -26.62
N VAL A 415 11.45 -34.93 -27.80
CA VAL A 415 11.07 -36.18 -28.50
C VAL A 415 11.55 -36.09 -29.93
N ALA A 416 12.16 -37.16 -30.45
CA ALA A 416 12.76 -37.16 -31.79
C ALA A 416 11.71 -37.07 -32.91
N ASP A 417 10.56 -37.75 -32.74
CA ASP A 417 9.41 -37.69 -33.67
C ASP A 417 8.16 -37.08 -33.00
N ALA A 418 8.11 -35.76 -33.01
CA ALA A 418 7.02 -34.99 -32.42
C ALA A 418 5.65 -35.15 -33.13
N ARG A 419 5.60 -35.77 -34.32
CA ARG A 419 4.37 -35.89 -35.14
C ARG A 419 3.45 -37.04 -34.71
N SER A 420 3.91 -37.88 -33.79
CA SER A 420 3.27 -39.17 -33.41
C SER A 420 2.16 -39.06 -32.36
N ALA A 421 1.70 -37.86 -31.99
CA ALA A 421 0.68 -37.69 -30.94
C ALA A 421 -0.69 -38.22 -31.43
N HIS A 422 -1.07 -39.42 -30.98
CA HIS A 422 -2.23 -40.20 -31.45
C HIS A 422 -3.62 -39.75 -30.93
N VAL A 423 -3.82 -38.47 -30.62
CA VAL A 423 -5.06 -37.95 -29.99
C VAL A 423 -5.71 -36.88 -30.87
N PRO A 424 -7.06 -36.75 -30.90
CA PRO A 424 -7.74 -35.68 -31.63
C PRO A 424 -7.53 -34.32 -30.96
N LEU A 425 -6.33 -33.76 -31.10
CA LEU A 425 -6.04 -32.36 -30.82
C LEU A 425 -6.55 -31.50 -31.97
N ASP A 426 -7.07 -30.31 -31.67
CA ASP A 426 -7.28 -29.31 -32.71
C ASP A 426 -5.94 -28.80 -33.28
N ALA A 427 -6.01 -28.04 -34.37
CA ALA A 427 -4.81 -27.60 -35.08
C ALA A 427 -3.87 -26.74 -34.22
N GLU A 428 -4.42 -25.87 -33.35
CA GLU A 428 -3.65 -24.98 -32.49
C GLU A 428 -2.97 -25.76 -31.36
N GLN A 429 -3.69 -26.67 -30.71
CA GLN A 429 -3.13 -27.55 -29.68
C GLN A 429 -2.07 -28.49 -30.24
N ARG A 430 -2.28 -29.06 -31.42
CA ARG A 430 -1.28 -29.90 -32.10
C ARG A 430 0.00 -29.13 -32.37
N GLN A 431 -0.11 -27.92 -32.93
CA GLN A 431 1.05 -27.07 -33.18
C GLN A 431 1.81 -26.73 -31.89
N ALA A 432 1.09 -26.43 -30.80
CA ALA A 432 1.70 -26.16 -29.50
C ALA A 432 2.44 -27.38 -28.93
N VAL A 433 1.84 -28.58 -29.00
CA VAL A 433 2.50 -29.84 -28.59
C VAL A 433 3.76 -30.09 -29.42
N GLU A 434 3.67 -29.98 -30.74
CA GLU A 434 4.81 -30.19 -31.65
C GLU A 434 5.94 -29.21 -31.37
N GLN A 435 5.64 -27.93 -31.15
CA GLN A 435 6.62 -26.91 -30.79
C GLN A 435 7.31 -27.22 -29.45
N ILE A 436 6.54 -27.65 -28.44
CA ILE A 436 7.10 -28.00 -27.13
C ILE A 436 8.01 -29.23 -27.26
N LEU A 437 7.54 -30.31 -27.88
CA LEU A 437 8.28 -31.57 -27.98
C LEU A 437 9.53 -31.46 -28.88
N SER A 438 9.49 -30.62 -29.91
CA SER A 438 10.62 -30.38 -30.80
C SER A 438 11.64 -29.36 -30.28
N SER A 439 11.30 -28.61 -29.22
CA SER A 439 12.17 -27.57 -28.66
C SER A 439 13.54 -28.13 -28.30
N ARG A 440 14.57 -27.35 -28.60
CA ARG A 440 15.99 -27.63 -28.31
C ARG A 440 16.54 -26.76 -27.18
N ASP A 441 15.65 -26.09 -26.45
CA ASP A 441 16.01 -25.06 -25.48
C ASP A 441 16.04 -25.60 -24.06
N PHE A 442 16.90 -25.05 -23.21
CA PHE A 442 16.88 -25.41 -21.79
C PHE A 442 15.52 -25.11 -21.12
N VAL A 443 14.94 -23.94 -21.45
CA VAL A 443 13.61 -23.51 -20.99
C VAL A 443 12.68 -23.43 -22.20
N THR A 444 11.57 -24.14 -22.15
CA THR A 444 10.48 -24.07 -23.14
C THR A 444 9.31 -23.32 -22.51
N LEU A 445 8.75 -22.33 -23.21
CA LEU A 445 7.63 -21.53 -22.72
C LEU A 445 6.32 -22.01 -23.35
N PHE A 446 5.28 -22.15 -22.53
CA PHE A 446 3.93 -22.47 -22.97
C PHE A 446 2.94 -21.46 -22.39
N ARG A 447 2.23 -20.76 -23.27
CA ARG A 447 1.31 -19.68 -22.90
C ARG A 447 -0.11 -20.04 -23.29
N GLY A 448 -1.06 -19.77 -22.40
CA GLY A 448 -2.48 -19.90 -22.72
C GLY A 448 -3.39 -19.20 -21.72
N GLY A 449 -4.41 -18.52 -22.22
CA GLY A 449 -5.42 -17.86 -21.40
C GLY A 449 -6.28 -18.86 -20.60
N ALA A 450 -7.08 -18.35 -19.66
CA ALA A 450 -8.02 -19.19 -18.91
C ALA A 450 -9.02 -19.87 -19.86
N GLY A 451 -9.24 -21.18 -19.68
CA GLY A 451 -10.18 -21.95 -20.49
C GLY A 451 -9.70 -22.28 -21.92
N THR A 452 -8.42 -22.06 -22.24
CA THR A 452 -7.85 -22.40 -23.57
C THR A 452 -7.48 -23.88 -23.72
N GLY A 453 -7.57 -24.69 -22.66
CA GLY A 453 -7.24 -26.12 -22.71
C GLY A 453 -5.77 -26.45 -22.40
N LYS A 454 -5.04 -25.57 -21.68
CA LYS A 454 -3.63 -25.79 -21.28
C LYS A 454 -3.38 -27.16 -20.62
N SER A 455 -4.19 -27.54 -19.62
CA SER A 455 -4.01 -28.83 -18.92
C SER A 455 -4.11 -30.01 -19.88
N TYR A 456 -4.99 -29.94 -20.86
CA TYR A 456 -5.15 -30.98 -21.88
C TYR A 456 -3.89 -31.08 -22.76
N THR A 457 -3.40 -29.94 -23.27
CA THR A 457 -2.15 -29.88 -24.06
C THR A 457 -0.93 -30.37 -23.28
N LEU A 458 -0.79 -29.97 -22.01
CA LEU A 458 0.31 -30.43 -21.15
C LEU A 458 0.24 -31.92 -20.84
N ARG A 459 -0.97 -32.50 -20.76
CA ARG A 459 -1.15 -33.94 -20.55
C ARG A 459 -0.61 -34.73 -21.73
N GLU A 460 -0.85 -34.27 -22.95
CA GLU A 460 -0.31 -34.89 -24.15
C GLU A 460 1.21 -34.79 -24.22
N VAL A 461 1.78 -33.62 -23.90
CA VAL A 461 3.24 -33.45 -23.77
C VAL A 461 3.82 -34.42 -22.74
N HIS A 462 3.20 -34.53 -21.57
CA HIS A 462 3.62 -35.44 -20.51
C HIS A 462 3.51 -36.92 -20.92
N SER A 463 2.45 -37.30 -21.64
CA SER A 463 2.28 -38.65 -22.20
C SER A 463 3.38 -38.99 -23.20
N ALA A 464 3.65 -38.10 -24.15
CA ALA A 464 4.71 -38.29 -25.15
C ALA A 464 6.10 -38.43 -24.51
N LEU A 465 6.41 -37.60 -23.50
CA LEU A 465 7.67 -37.70 -22.75
C LEU A 465 7.81 -39.04 -22.02
N LYS A 466 6.72 -39.56 -21.44
CA LYS A 466 6.71 -40.88 -20.79
C LYS A 466 6.90 -42.02 -21.80
N GLN A 467 6.30 -41.93 -22.98
CA GLN A 467 6.47 -42.93 -24.05
C GLN A 467 7.92 -42.99 -24.56
N GLU A 468 8.60 -41.84 -24.63
CA GLU A 468 10.04 -41.74 -24.96
C GLU A 468 10.94 -42.21 -23.79
N GLY A 469 10.37 -42.61 -22.65
CA GLY A 469 11.12 -43.07 -21.47
C GLY A 469 11.84 -41.95 -20.72
N ARG A 470 11.49 -40.68 -20.95
CA ARG A 470 12.10 -39.55 -20.24
C ARG A 470 11.46 -39.36 -18.87
N PRO A 471 12.24 -39.21 -17.79
CA PRO A 471 11.69 -38.88 -16.49
C PRO A 471 11.07 -37.48 -16.52
N VAL A 472 9.86 -37.35 -15.99
CA VAL A 472 9.14 -36.07 -15.90
C VAL A 472 8.74 -35.79 -14.46
N GLN A 473 9.01 -34.58 -13.99
CA GLN A 473 8.52 -34.07 -12.71
C GLN A 473 7.55 -32.93 -12.97
N VAL A 474 6.33 -33.04 -12.45
CA VAL A 474 5.30 -32.01 -12.58
C VAL A 474 5.26 -31.18 -11.29
N LEU A 475 5.26 -29.85 -11.43
CA LEU A 475 5.29 -28.90 -10.34
C LEU A 475 4.20 -27.83 -10.48
N ALA A 476 3.72 -27.33 -9.33
CA ALA A 476 2.90 -26.12 -9.25
C ALA A 476 3.30 -25.22 -8.07
N PRO A 477 3.01 -23.92 -8.11
CA PRO A 477 3.34 -22.99 -7.02
C PRO A 477 2.59 -23.29 -5.71
N GLN A 478 1.30 -23.65 -5.78
CA GLN A 478 0.42 -23.80 -4.63
C GLN A 478 -0.15 -25.20 -4.48
N ARG A 479 -0.49 -25.60 -3.23
CA ARG A 479 -1.09 -26.92 -2.93
C ARG A 479 -2.43 -27.16 -3.65
N GLN A 480 -3.24 -26.13 -3.82
CA GLN A 480 -4.52 -26.26 -4.54
C GLN A 480 -4.29 -26.64 -6.01
N GLN A 481 -3.33 -26.00 -6.67
CA GLN A 481 -2.96 -26.29 -8.06
C GLN A 481 -2.38 -27.70 -8.21
N VAL A 482 -1.62 -28.17 -7.22
CA VAL A 482 -1.15 -29.58 -7.20
C VAL A 482 -2.34 -30.54 -7.17
N ALA A 483 -3.34 -30.31 -6.31
CA ALA A 483 -4.53 -31.15 -6.26
C ALA A 483 -5.33 -31.11 -7.57
N ASP A 484 -5.38 -29.97 -8.24
CA ASP A 484 -6.04 -29.82 -9.54
C ASP A 484 -5.28 -30.58 -10.64
N LEU A 485 -3.94 -30.51 -10.65
CA LEU A 485 -3.08 -31.29 -11.56
C LEU A 485 -3.21 -32.80 -11.34
N GLU A 486 -3.33 -33.25 -10.08
CA GLU A 486 -3.57 -34.67 -9.77
C GLU A 486 -4.91 -35.16 -10.33
N ARG A 487 -5.97 -34.36 -10.19
CA ARG A 487 -7.28 -34.66 -10.83
C ARG A 487 -7.20 -34.69 -12.35
N ASP A 488 -6.34 -33.85 -12.92
CA ASP A 488 -6.07 -33.81 -14.36
C ASP A 488 -5.15 -34.96 -14.85
N GLY A 489 -4.77 -35.90 -13.98
CA GLY A 489 -4.01 -37.10 -14.34
C GLY A 489 -2.48 -36.99 -14.24
N PHE A 490 -1.96 -35.89 -13.67
CA PHE A 490 -0.54 -35.73 -13.38
C PHE A 490 -0.20 -36.36 -12.02
N THR A 491 -0.15 -37.69 -11.98
CA THR A 491 0.20 -38.42 -10.75
C THR A 491 1.61 -38.09 -10.29
N GLY A 492 1.77 -37.74 -9.00
CA GLY A 492 3.06 -37.36 -8.41
C GLY A 492 3.45 -35.89 -8.62
N ALA A 493 2.49 -35.03 -8.98
CA ALA A 493 2.70 -33.59 -8.95
C ALA A 493 3.02 -33.12 -7.52
N GLU A 494 3.92 -32.14 -7.38
CA GLU A 494 4.24 -31.57 -6.07
C GLU A 494 4.44 -30.06 -6.15
N THR A 495 4.49 -29.38 -5.00
CA THR A 495 4.78 -27.95 -5.01
C THR A 495 6.24 -27.68 -5.36
N VAL A 496 6.52 -26.58 -6.05
CA VAL A 496 7.92 -26.14 -6.33
C VAL A 496 8.74 -26.07 -5.04
N SER A 497 8.16 -25.59 -3.94
CA SER A 497 8.83 -25.54 -2.64
C SER A 497 9.21 -26.92 -2.08
N ALA A 498 8.32 -27.91 -2.21
CA ALA A 498 8.60 -29.28 -1.77
C ALA A 498 9.73 -29.90 -2.60
N PHE A 499 9.69 -29.72 -3.92
CA PHE A 499 10.71 -30.20 -4.84
C PHE A 499 12.09 -29.61 -4.54
N LEU A 500 12.16 -28.29 -4.34
CA LEU A 500 13.40 -27.58 -3.99
C LEU A 500 13.90 -27.88 -2.58
N THR A 501 13.04 -28.31 -1.68
CA THR A 501 13.44 -28.80 -0.35
C THR A 501 14.02 -30.21 -0.45
N ARG A 502 13.40 -31.08 -1.25
CA ARG A 502 13.83 -32.48 -1.46
C ARG A 502 15.16 -32.58 -2.21
N ARG A 503 15.47 -31.64 -3.11
CA ARG A 503 16.72 -31.52 -3.88
C ARG A 503 17.21 -32.83 -4.52
N SER A 504 16.29 -33.64 -5.02
CA SER A 504 16.60 -34.93 -5.66
C SER A 504 15.82 -35.11 -6.96
N MET A 505 16.50 -35.52 -8.02
CA MET A 505 15.94 -35.68 -9.36
C MET A 505 16.87 -36.57 -10.19
N ALA A 506 16.32 -37.40 -11.06
CA ALA A 506 17.10 -38.18 -12.02
C ALA A 506 17.77 -37.27 -13.06
N ARG A 507 18.88 -37.70 -13.66
CA ARG A 507 19.48 -36.95 -14.78
C ARG A 507 18.51 -36.87 -15.96
N ASP A 508 18.65 -35.81 -16.75
CA ASP A 508 17.88 -35.58 -17.98
C ASP A 508 16.35 -35.49 -17.78
N THR A 509 15.92 -35.23 -16.53
CA THR A 509 14.50 -35.05 -16.18
C THR A 509 13.94 -33.77 -16.79
N VAL A 510 12.73 -33.87 -17.33
CA VAL A 510 11.94 -32.71 -17.77
C VAL A 510 11.08 -32.25 -16.61
N VAL A 511 11.28 -31.02 -16.16
CA VAL A 511 10.48 -30.40 -15.11
C VAL A 511 9.40 -29.55 -15.77
N LEU A 512 8.15 -29.98 -15.64
CA LEU A 512 6.97 -29.28 -16.14
C LEU A 512 6.37 -28.48 -15.00
N VAL A 513 6.32 -27.17 -15.16
CA VAL A 513 5.81 -26.24 -14.15
C VAL A 513 4.54 -25.60 -14.69
N ASP A 514 3.41 -25.86 -14.05
CA ASP A 514 2.16 -25.16 -14.37
C ASP A 514 1.97 -23.93 -13.48
N GLU A 515 1.26 -22.92 -13.99
CA GLU A 515 1.05 -21.63 -13.33
C GLU A 515 2.36 -20.93 -12.91
N ALA A 516 3.41 -21.05 -13.75
CA ALA A 516 4.75 -20.53 -13.51
C ALA A 516 4.81 -19.00 -13.30
N GLY A 517 3.80 -18.25 -13.73
CA GLY A 517 3.68 -16.81 -13.49
C GLY A 517 3.53 -16.43 -12.01
N GLN A 518 3.18 -17.39 -11.16
CA GLN A 518 3.04 -17.20 -9.71
C GLN A 518 4.33 -17.50 -8.92
N ILE A 519 5.40 -17.95 -9.59
CA ILE A 519 6.68 -18.28 -8.96
C ILE A 519 7.53 -17.02 -8.82
N GLY A 520 8.00 -16.76 -7.60
CA GLY A 520 8.92 -15.67 -7.30
C GLY A 520 10.28 -15.82 -7.98
N GLY A 521 10.99 -14.72 -8.23
CA GLY A 521 12.30 -14.76 -8.88
C GLY A 521 13.34 -15.59 -8.12
N LYS A 522 13.31 -15.59 -6.77
CA LYS A 522 14.25 -16.39 -5.97
C LYS A 522 14.04 -17.88 -6.21
N GLN A 523 12.78 -18.31 -6.10
CA GLN A 523 12.39 -19.70 -6.31
C GLN A 523 12.61 -20.14 -7.76
N MET A 524 12.31 -19.28 -8.74
CA MET A 524 12.55 -19.55 -10.16
C MET A 524 14.05 -19.72 -10.44
N LEU A 525 14.90 -18.82 -9.94
CA LEU A 525 16.35 -18.93 -10.12
C LEU A 525 16.88 -20.23 -9.49
N GLU A 526 16.45 -20.56 -8.27
CA GLU A 526 16.84 -21.80 -7.61
C GLU A 526 16.43 -23.04 -8.42
N LEU A 527 15.19 -23.04 -8.95
CA LEU A 527 14.68 -24.09 -9.83
C LEU A 527 15.53 -24.24 -11.09
N LEU A 528 15.74 -23.16 -11.84
CA LEU A 528 16.52 -23.20 -13.09
C LEU A 528 17.96 -23.67 -12.84
N VAL A 529 18.62 -23.18 -11.79
CA VAL A 529 19.96 -23.60 -11.42
C VAL A 529 20.00 -25.09 -11.04
N PHE A 530 19.04 -25.55 -10.23
CA PHE A 530 18.96 -26.94 -9.81
C PHE A 530 18.71 -27.88 -10.98
N VAL A 531 17.80 -27.53 -11.90
CA VAL A 531 17.50 -28.34 -13.08
C VAL A 531 18.70 -28.38 -14.03
N LYS A 532 19.33 -27.24 -14.31
CA LYS A 532 20.52 -27.16 -15.18
C LYS A 532 21.68 -27.99 -14.64
N ARG A 533 21.94 -27.96 -13.33
CA ARG A 533 23.00 -28.75 -12.67
C ARG A 533 22.80 -30.27 -12.85
N ASN A 534 21.56 -30.72 -12.93
CA ASN A 534 21.22 -32.14 -13.14
C ASN A 534 20.98 -32.50 -14.62
N ARG A 535 21.36 -31.62 -15.56
CA ARG A 535 21.16 -31.78 -17.02
C ARG A 535 19.69 -31.94 -17.43
N GLY A 536 18.76 -31.50 -16.59
CA GLY A 536 17.34 -31.50 -16.91
C GLY A 536 16.94 -30.37 -17.85
N ARG A 537 15.66 -30.36 -18.23
CA ARG A 537 15.03 -29.29 -19.02
C ARG A 537 13.78 -28.80 -18.31
N VAL A 538 13.35 -27.56 -18.58
CA VAL A 538 12.19 -26.96 -17.92
C VAL A 538 11.14 -26.55 -18.95
N ILE A 539 9.88 -26.89 -18.70
CA ILE A 539 8.73 -26.38 -19.42
C ILE A 539 7.96 -25.47 -18.45
N LEU A 540 7.87 -24.18 -18.77
CA LEU A 540 7.12 -23.21 -17.98
C LEU A 540 5.79 -22.91 -18.66
N SER A 541 4.69 -23.35 -18.03
CA SER A 541 3.32 -23.05 -18.44
C SER A 541 2.75 -21.91 -17.60
N GLY A 542 2.08 -20.95 -18.23
CA GLY A 542 1.41 -19.87 -17.51
C GLY A 542 0.81 -18.78 -18.40
N ASP A 543 0.21 -17.78 -17.78
CA ASP A 543 -0.26 -16.57 -18.45
C ASP A 543 0.28 -15.35 -17.70
N THR A 544 1.14 -14.56 -18.36
CA THR A 544 1.72 -13.34 -17.78
C THR A 544 0.72 -12.19 -17.67
N ARG A 545 -0.54 -12.40 -18.11
CA ARG A 545 -1.67 -11.48 -17.91
C ARG A 545 -2.54 -11.84 -16.72
N GLN A 546 -2.34 -13.01 -16.10
CA GLN A 546 -3.06 -13.44 -14.89
C GLN A 546 -2.24 -13.09 -13.62
N HIS A 547 -2.77 -13.44 -12.44
CA HIS A 547 -2.18 -13.07 -11.14
C HIS A 547 -0.67 -13.40 -11.07
N GLY A 548 0.15 -12.38 -10.85
CA GLY A 548 1.61 -12.53 -10.72
C GLY A 548 2.06 -13.05 -9.35
N ALA A 549 3.34 -13.39 -9.24
CA ALA A 549 3.96 -13.88 -8.01
C ALA A 549 3.81 -12.90 -6.82
N VAL A 550 3.75 -13.47 -5.60
CA VAL A 550 3.74 -12.71 -4.34
C VAL A 550 5.16 -12.26 -3.93
N GLU A 551 6.17 -13.04 -4.32
CA GLU A 551 7.58 -12.71 -4.16
C GLU A 551 8.07 -11.78 -5.28
N ALA A 552 9.18 -11.08 -5.03
CA ALA A 552 9.77 -10.15 -5.98
C ALA A 552 10.16 -10.85 -7.29
N THR A 553 10.15 -10.07 -8.38
CA THR A 553 10.43 -10.47 -9.77
C THR A 553 9.31 -11.30 -10.40
N ASP A 554 8.70 -10.75 -11.46
CA ASP A 554 7.86 -11.50 -12.41
C ASP A 554 8.75 -12.27 -13.38
N ALA A 555 9.22 -13.44 -12.92
CA ALA A 555 10.28 -14.18 -13.57
C ALA A 555 9.85 -14.71 -14.94
N LEU A 556 8.62 -15.22 -15.07
CA LEU A 556 8.09 -15.72 -16.34
C LEU A 556 8.05 -14.59 -17.39
N ARG A 557 7.54 -13.41 -17.00
CA ARG A 557 7.52 -12.24 -17.89
C ARG A 557 8.90 -11.75 -18.27
N ALA A 558 9.87 -11.78 -17.33
CA ALA A 558 11.24 -11.42 -17.62
C ALA A 558 11.87 -12.36 -18.66
N ILE A 559 11.67 -13.68 -18.50
CA ILE A 559 12.11 -14.70 -19.48
C ILE A 559 11.44 -14.43 -20.83
N GLU A 560 10.12 -14.34 -20.88
CA GLU A 560 9.36 -14.12 -22.11
C GLU A 560 9.83 -12.87 -22.88
N LYS A 561 10.07 -11.77 -22.17
CA LYS A 561 10.38 -10.49 -22.80
C LYS A 561 11.84 -10.35 -23.22
N TYR A 562 12.78 -10.92 -22.45
CA TYR A 562 14.20 -10.60 -22.59
C TYR A 562 15.10 -11.78 -22.98
N SER A 563 14.64 -13.04 -22.90
CA SER A 563 15.48 -14.20 -23.26
C SER A 563 15.58 -14.44 -24.77
N GLY A 564 14.60 -13.97 -25.55
CA GLY A 564 14.47 -14.27 -26.98
C GLY A 564 13.76 -15.59 -27.31
N LEU A 565 13.33 -16.35 -26.29
CA LEU A 565 12.53 -17.57 -26.47
C LEU A 565 11.18 -17.28 -27.14
N GLN A 566 10.74 -18.21 -27.99
CA GLN A 566 9.42 -18.15 -28.64
C GLN A 566 8.45 -19.06 -27.87
N PRO A 567 7.40 -18.51 -27.24
CA PRO A 567 6.41 -19.34 -26.55
C PRO A 567 5.56 -20.13 -27.54
N ALA A 568 5.18 -21.34 -27.15
CA ALA A 568 4.06 -22.05 -27.75
C ALA A 568 2.77 -21.45 -27.18
N GLU A 569 1.85 -20.99 -28.01
CA GLU A 569 0.68 -20.21 -27.56
C GLU A 569 -0.65 -20.88 -27.87
N LEU A 570 -1.59 -20.79 -26.93
CA LEU A 570 -3.02 -21.05 -27.13
C LEU A 570 -3.82 -19.75 -26.95
N THR A 571 -4.49 -19.33 -28.01
CA THR A 571 -5.28 -18.09 -28.07
C THR A 571 -6.79 -18.36 -28.03
N ASN A 572 -7.25 -19.51 -28.53
CA ASN A 572 -8.68 -19.82 -28.57
C ASN A 572 -9.21 -20.29 -27.21
N ILE A 573 -10.25 -19.61 -26.70
CA ILE A 573 -10.96 -20.02 -25.47
C ILE A 573 -11.95 -21.11 -25.82
N ARG A 574 -11.90 -22.22 -25.09
CA ARG A 574 -12.62 -23.48 -25.37
C ARG A 574 -13.62 -23.85 -24.27
N ARG A 575 -14.15 -22.88 -23.51
CA ARG A 575 -15.26 -23.16 -22.58
C ARG A 575 -16.38 -23.85 -23.37
N GLN A 576 -16.86 -24.95 -22.79
CA GLN A 576 -17.49 -26.09 -23.44
C GLN A 576 -18.35 -25.77 -24.66
N ASP A 577 -18.05 -26.47 -25.75
CA ASP A 577 -19.01 -26.78 -26.81
C ASP A 577 -20.30 -27.33 -26.17
N PRO A 578 -21.48 -26.67 -26.33
CA PRO A 578 -22.75 -27.07 -25.70
C PRO A 578 -23.16 -28.53 -25.94
N ASP A 579 -22.62 -29.13 -27.00
CA ASP A 579 -22.91 -30.50 -27.46
C ASP A 579 -22.05 -31.57 -26.78
N SER A 580 -21.05 -31.18 -25.98
CA SER A 580 -20.11 -32.10 -25.29
C SER A 580 -20.38 -32.28 -23.78
N ALA A 581 -21.28 -31.48 -23.19
CA ALA A 581 -21.61 -31.55 -21.76
C ALA A 581 -22.52 -32.75 -21.45
N ARG A 582 -22.10 -33.64 -20.54
CA ARG A 582 -22.91 -34.79 -20.11
C ARG A 582 -23.78 -34.49 -18.89
N SER A 583 -23.59 -33.35 -18.22
CA SER A 583 -24.44 -32.95 -17.09
C SER A 583 -24.67 -31.44 -16.97
N GLN A 584 -25.74 -31.06 -16.26
CA GLN A 584 -26.17 -29.67 -16.07
C GLN A 584 -25.22 -28.86 -15.17
N ALA A 585 -24.43 -29.52 -14.32
CA ALA A 585 -23.42 -28.89 -13.48
C ALA A 585 -22.18 -28.42 -14.25
N GLU A 586 -21.96 -28.97 -15.45
CA GLU A 586 -20.83 -28.61 -16.32
C GLU A 586 -21.09 -27.30 -17.10
N ARG A 587 -22.34 -26.82 -17.16
CA ARG A 587 -22.77 -25.68 -17.98
C ARG A 587 -22.70 -24.30 -17.30
N HIS A 588 -22.30 -24.19 -16.04
CA HIS A 588 -22.36 -22.94 -15.24
C HIS A 588 -20.99 -22.43 -14.76
#